data_AF-A0A0E0MYL6-F1
#
_entry.id   AF-A0A0E0MYL6-F1
#
_cell.length_a   1.000
_cell.length_b   1.000
_cell.length_c   1.000
_cell.angle_alpha   90.00
_cell.angle_beta   90.00
_cell.angle_gamma   90.00
#
_symmetry.space_group_name_H-M   'P 1'
#
loop_
_entity.id
_entity.type
_entity.pdbx_description
1 polymer ?
#
loop_
_entity_poly.entity_id
_entity_poly.type
_entity_poly.pdbx_seq_one_letter_code
_entity_poly.pdbx_strand_id
1 'polypeptide(L)'
;MAMAGGGGNSLPSPSCGDDKKRRVCYYYDPGISTVDYGEGHVMVPHRVTMAHNLVAAYGMLGDMRRLRTAPATAAELADFHDEGYLALLQDLTPDGCGGDDGGHLREEGGGRGVDNPVFDRLWDYCLRYSGGSLAAARTLGSGTADIAINWSGGMHHACRGGARGFCYVNDIVLAIRELLAHFRRVLYVDIDVHHGDGVQAAFEASNRVMTVSFHQHGGGFFPGSGAVADVGKKGPGRYCALNVPVSVGIGDEEYHRLFEPIMARVMEVFQPEAVVLQCGADSLAGDRLGELNLTTRGHAQCVSFIRSFNLPLLLLGGGGYTINHVASCWCNETAVAIGKEIPNDIPKHGFDVFYKNQEYKLHYKLETKHLHRNRNTANSIDGIRMAAMENLSKLKLEAAASVQFEERRHRSINVGDLYYDPREQEEEEESPTARLHRKLYFEPTGDQESLYTKHRCNVQPGESSSRKQRKLK
;
A
#
# COMPACT_ATOMS: atom_id res chain seq x y z
N MET A 1 -45.11 -2.46 44.39
CA MET A 1 -44.47 -3.49 43.55
C MET A 1 -43.73 -2.78 42.42
N ALA A 2 -42.42 -2.94 42.34
CA ALA A 2 -41.61 -2.51 41.19
C ALA A 2 -40.58 -3.63 40.93
N MET A 3 -40.44 -4.04 39.67
CA MET A 3 -39.68 -5.21 39.26
C MET A 3 -38.29 -4.83 38.72
N ALA A 4 -37.34 -5.74 38.96
CA ALA A 4 -36.18 -6.08 38.12
C ALA A 4 -35.36 -4.95 37.46
N GLY A 5 -34.10 -4.83 37.90
CA GLY A 5 -33.01 -4.38 37.02
C GLY A 5 -32.42 -5.54 36.23
N GLY A 6 -31.61 -5.25 35.20
CA GLY A 6 -30.92 -6.29 34.43
C GLY A 6 -30.11 -5.77 33.23
N GLY A 7 -28.80 -5.57 33.43
CA GLY A 7 -27.76 -5.74 32.41
C GLY A 7 -27.88 -4.97 31.09
N GLY A 8 -27.49 -3.69 31.09
CA GLY A 8 -27.00 -3.06 29.87
C GLY A 8 -25.53 -3.45 29.64
N ASN A 9 -25.21 -4.09 28.51
CA ASN A 9 -23.83 -4.31 28.10
C ASN A 9 -23.19 -2.96 27.76
N SER A 10 -22.37 -2.43 28.66
CA SER A 10 -21.55 -1.25 28.39
C SER A 10 -20.54 -1.57 27.28
N LEU A 11 -20.58 -0.80 26.19
CA LEU A 11 -19.52 -0.78 25.19
C LEU A 11 -18.18 -0.46 25.88
N PRO A 12 -17.06 -1.06 25.46
CA PRO A 12 -15.75 -0.67 25.95
C PRO A 12 -15.52 0.81 25.64
N SER A 13 -15.23 1.60 26.68
CA SER A 13 -14.90 3.02 26.53
C SER A 13 -13.61 3.18 25.71
N PRO A 14 -13.40 4.31 25.01
CA PRO A 14 -12.17 4.60 24.26
C PRO A 14 -10.92 4.81 25.15
N SER A 15 -10.97 4.33 26.40
CA SER A 15 -9.91 4.30 27.40
C SER A 15 -9.41 2.88 27.69
N CYS A 16 -9.82 1.86 26.93
CA CYS A 16 -9.08 0.60 26.89
C CYS A 16 -7.75 0.86 26.16
N GLY A 17 -6.74 1.21 26.95
CA GLY A 17 -5.37 1.37 26.47
C GLY A 17 -4.88 0.08 25.80
N ASP A 18 -3.99 0.25 24.83
CA ASP A 18 -3.33 -0.86 24.17
C ASP A 18 -2.26 -1.43 25.13
N ASP A 19 -2.69 -2.30 26.06
CA ASP A 19 -1.92 -2.79 27.23
C ASP A 19 -0.58 -3.49 26.88
N LYS A 20 -0.27 -3.67 25.60
CA LYS A 20 0.96 -4.31 25.11
C LYS A 20 1.58 -3.52 23.97
N LYS A 21 2.88 -3.26 24.07
CA LYS A 21 3.69 -2.75 22.95
C LYS A 21 3.65 -3.76 21.79
N ARG A 22 2.96 -3.40 20.71
CA ARG A 22 2.78 -4.21 19.49
C ARG A 22 4.11 -4.34 18.74
N ARG A 23 4.41 -5.55 18.23
CA ARG A 23 5.54 -5.81 17.33
C ARG A 23 5.17 -5.35 15.93
N VAL A 24 5.83 -4.30 15.45
CA VAL A 24 5.54 -3.70 14.12
C VAL A 24 6.65 -4.05 13.13
N CYS A 25 6.27 -4.57 11.97
CA CYS A 25 7.13 -4.71 10.80
C CYS A 25 6.82 -3.63 9.76
N TYR A 26 7.86 -3.06 9.16
CA TYR A 26 7.73 -2.00 8.17
C TYR A 26 8.47 -2.38 6.89
N TYR A 27 7.74 -2.38 5.78
CA TYR A 27 8.20 -2.80 4.46
C TYR A 27 8.44 -1.60 3.55
N TYR A 28 9.63 -1.55 2.95
CA TYR A 28 9.99 -0.52 1.98
C TYR A 28 11.08 -1.01 1.04
N ASP A 29 10.82 -0.90 -0.27
CA ASP A 29 11.82 -1.05 -1.32
C ASP A 29 12.05 0.31 -2.01
N PRO A 30 13.26 0.90 -1.96
CA PRO A 30 13.61 2.10 -2.72
C PRO A 30 13.28 2.03 -4.21
N GLY A 31 13.22 0.84 -4.81
CA GLY A 31 12.83 0.64 -6.20
C GLY A 31 11.42 1.15 -6.55
N ILE A 32 10.52 1.30 -5.57
CA ILE A 32 9.15 1.74 -5.80
C ILE A 32 9.05 3.16 -6.39
N SER A 33 10.02 4.03 -6.11
CA SER A 33 10.04 5.42 -6.57
C SER A 33 10.90 5.65 -7.82
N THR A 34 11.33 4.57 -8.47
CA THR A 34 12.17 4.61 -9.69
C THR A 34 11.38 4.52 -10.99
N VAL A 35 10.06 4.66 -10.93
CA VAL A 35 9.15 4.70 -12.09
C VAL A 35 8.40 6.02 -12.14
N ASP A 36 8.06 6.42 -13.36
CA ASP A 36 7.27 7.61 -13.67
C ASP A 36 6.03 7.15 -14.45
N TYR A 37 4.83 7.51 -13.98
CA TYR A 37 3.57 7.20 -14.69
C TYR A 37 3.40 8.05 -15.97
N GLY A 38 4.24 9.07 -16.17
CA GLY A 38 4.26 9.92 -17.36
C GLY A 38 3.93 11.37 -17.05
N GLU A 39 4.31 12.26 -17.97
CA GLU A 39 4.18 13.71 -17.78
C GLU A 39 2.73 14.12 -17.48
N GLY A 40 2.53 14.79 -16.34
CA GLY A 40 1.23 15.27 -15.90
C GLY A 40 0.33 14.23 -15.22
N HIS A 41 0.75 12.96 -15.10
CA HIS A 41 -0.02 11.96 -14.36
C HIS A 41 -0.06 12.28 -12.86
N VAL A 42 -1.18 11.93 -12.22
CA VAL A 42 -1.45 12.27 -10.81
C VAL A 42 -0.92 11.23 -9.82
N MET A 43 -0.79 9.97 -10.22
CA MET A 43 -0.11 8.94 -9.45
C MET A 43 1.40 9.19 -9.50
N VAL A 44 1.98 9.56 -8.36
CA VAL A 44 3.42 9.81 -8.22
C VAL A 44 3.99 8.88 -7.15
N PRO A 45 4.55 7.71 -7.52
CA PRO A 45 5.07 6.71 -6.57
C PRO A 45 6.14 7.23 -5.61
N HIS A 46 6.81 8.32 -5.97
CA HIS A 46 7.77 9.04 -5.11
C HIS A 46 7.20 9.45 -3.74
N ARG A 47 5.87 9.59 -3.62
CA ARG A 47 5.17 9.84 -2.33
C ARG A 47 5.51 8.78 -1.25
N VAL A 48 5.75 7.53 -1.64
CA VAL A 48 6.16 6.44 -0.72
C VAL A 48 7.56 6.71 -0.15
N THR A 49 8.50 7.19 -0.97
CA THR A 49 9.84 7.58 -0.53
C THR A 49 9.82 8.82 0.35
N MET A 50 8.94 9.79 0.08
CA MET A 50 8.72 10.93 0.97
C MET A 50 8.20 10.48 2.35
N ALA A 51 7.19 9.60 2.39
CA ALA A 51 6.68 9.01 3.63
C ALA A 51 7.78 8.27 4.41
N HIS A 52 8.57 7.44 3.73
CA HIS A 52 9.71 6.74 4.32
C HIS A 52 10.71 7.70 4.97
N ASN A 53 11.04 8.80 4.29
CA ASN A 53 12.00 9.78 4.80
C ASN A 53 11.46 10.57 6.00
N LEU A 54 10.15 10.87 6.07
CA LEU A 54 9.54 11.42 7.29
C LEU A 54 9.60 10.40 8.44
N VAL A 55 9.22 9.15 8.21
CA VAL A 55 9.30 8.06 9.22
C VAL A 55 10.74 7.89 9.75
N ALA A 56 11.74 8.05 8.88
CA ALA A 56 13.16 8.08 9.25
C ALA A 56 13.53 9.33 10.07
N ALA A 57 13.10 10.52 9.64
CA ALA A 57 13.42 11.80 10.27
C ALA A 57 12.81 11.95 11.69
N TYR A 58 11.63 11.37 11.93
CA TYR A 58 11.02 11.22 13.26
C TYR A 58 11.63 10.07 14.11
N GLY A 59 12.67 9.38 13.60
CA GLY A 59 13.38 8.31 14.31
C GLY A 59 12.55 7.03 14.52
N MET A 60 11.41 6.87 13.84
CA MET A 60 10.49 5.74 14.04
C MET A 60 10.99 4.43 13.42
N LEU A 61 11.92 4.51 12.48
CA LEU A 61 12.60 3.34 11.90
C LEU A 61 13.35 2.47 12.93
N GLY A 62 13.71 3.02 14.10
CA GLY A 62 14.31 2.25 15.21
C GLY A 62 13.31 1.53 16.10
N ASP A 63 12.02 1.89 16.01
CA ASP A 63 10.93 1.31 16.82
C ASP A 63 10.27 0.09 16.13
N MET A 64 10.71 -0.27 14.92
CA MET A 64 10.10 -1.28 14.05
C MET A 64 11.14 -2.25 13.49
N ARG A 65 10.72 -3.49 13.18
CA ARG A 65 11.52 -4.39 12.34
C ARG A 65 11.39 -3.96 10.89
N ARG A 66 12.48 -3.43 10.33
CA ARG A 66 12.55 -3.04 8.90
C ARG A 66 12.80 -4.26 8.04
N LEU A 67 12.03 -4.41 6.97
CA LEU A 67 12.15 -5.51 6.01
C LEU A 67 12.14 -4.94 4.59
N ARG A 68 13.13 -5.34 3.79
CA ARG A 68 13.14 -5.14 2.34
C ARG A 68 13.00 -6.52 1.73
N THR A 69 11.91 -6.77 1.02
CA THR A 69 11.55 -8.10 0.55
C THR A 69 11.97 -8.32 -0.89
N ALA A 70 12.14 -9.58 -1.26
CA ALA A 70 12.14 -9.95 -2.67
C ALA A 70 10.84 -9.45 -3.33
N PRO A 71 10.88 -9.00 -4.60
CA PRO A 71 9.68 -8.78 -5.39
C PRO A 71 8.85 -10.07 -5.48
N ALA A 72 7.53 -9.94 -5.65
CA ALA A 72 6.67 -11.09 -5.92
C ALA A 72 7.11 -11.82 -7.19
N THR A 73 6.86 -13.12 -7.24
CA THR A 73 7.02 -13.93 -8.45
C THR A 73 5.74 -13.91 -9.29
N ALA A 74 5.85 -14.12 -10.60
CA ALA A 74 4.70 -14.25 -11.50
C ALA A 74 3.70 -15.32 -11.02
N ALA A 75 4.20 -16.42 -10.46
CA ALA A 75 3.39 -17.51 -9.89
C ALA A 75 2.59 -17.07 -8.66
N GLU A 76 3.11 -16.17 -7.82
CA GLU A 76 2.37 -15.60 -6.69
C GLU A 76 1.31 -14.60 -7.16
N LEU A 77 1.54 -13.88 -8.27
CA LEU A 77 0.51 -13.01 -8.85
C LEU A 77 -0.63 -13.82 -9.50
N ALA A 78 -0.29 -14.94 -10.15
CA ALA A 78 -1.24 -15.87 -10.78
C ALA A 78 -2.14 -16.59 -9.77
N ASP A 79 -1.81 -16.52 -8.46
CA ASP A 79 -2.66 -17.02 -7.38
C ASP A 79 -4.01 -16.25 -7.31
N PHE A 80 -4.11 -15.07 -7.93
CA PHE A 80 -5.38 -14.37 -8.22
C PHE A 80 -5.58 -14.09 -9.71
N HIS A 81 -4.61 -13.42 -10.35
CA HIS A 81 -4.75 -12.86 -11.69
C HIS A 81 -4.75 -13.91 -12.81
N ASP A 82 -5.28 -13.55 -13.98
CA ASP A 82 -5.21 -14.39 -15.17
C ASP A 82 -3.79 -14.45 -15.75
N GLU A 83 -3.29 -15.66 -16.04
CA GLU A 83 -1.92 -15.86 -16.56
C GLU A 83 -1.66 -15.06 -17.85
N GLY A 84 -2.65 -15.01 -18.76
CA GLY A 84 -2.55 -14.22 -19.99
C GLY A 84 -2.52 -12.70 -19.75
N TYR A 85 -3.15 -12.22 -18.68
CA TYR A 85 -3.08 -10.82 -18.28
C TYR A 85 -1.71 -10.47 -17.66
N LEU A 86 -1.14 -11.38 -16.86
CA LEU A 86 0.20 -11.22 -16.30
C LEU A 86 1.28 -11.29 -17.38
N ALA A 87 1.16 -12.20 -18.35
CA ALA A 87 2.05 -12.25 -19.51
C ALA A 87 2.02 -10.94 -20.30
N LEU A 88 0.82 -10.38 -20.55
CA LEU A 88 0.69 -9.06 -21.17
C LEU A 88 1.39 -7.97 -20.34
N LEU A 89 1.13 -7.88 -19.03
CA LEU A 89 1.80 -6.89 -18.16
C LEU A 89 3.34 -7.03 -18.14
N GLN A 90 3.85 -8.26 -18.28
CA GLN A 90 5.28 -8.54 -18.32
C GLN A 90 5.92 -8.13 -19.65
N ASP A 91 5.22 -8.31 -20.77
CA ASP A 91 5.71 -8.01 -22.12
C ASP A 91 5.50 -6.53 -22.54
N LEU A 92 4.63 -5.79 -21.84
CA LEU A 92 4.36 -4.37 -22.11
C LEU A 92 5.60 -3.49 -21.87
N THR A 93 6.01 -2.79 -22.92
CA THR A 93 7.09 -1.79 -22.91
C THR A 93 6.63 -0.51 -23.61
N PRO A 94 7.15 0.69 -23.24
CA PRO A 94 6.75 1.93 -23.89
C PRO A 94 6.95 1.93 -25.42
N ASP A 95 8.07 1.36 -25.90
CA ASP A 95 8.35 1.21 -27.33
C ASP A 95 7.35 0.28 -28.04
N GLY A 96 6.90 -0.79 -27.38
CA GLY A 96 5.90 -1.73 -27.90
C GLY A 96 4.51 -1.13 -28.08
N CYS A 97 4.20 -0.02 -27.40
CA CYS A 97 2.90 0.66 -27.48
C CYS A 97 2.82 1.75 -28.56
N GLY A 98 3.88 1.93 -29.38
CA GLY A 98 3.90 2.92 -30.47
C GLY A 98 3.05 2.59 -31.71
N GLY A 99 2.42 1.42 -31.75
CA GLY A 99 1.53 0.97 -32.83
C GLY A 99 0.03 1.20 -32.55
N ASP A 100 -0.81 0.91 -33.55
CA ASP A 100 -2.28 1.04 -33.49
C ASP A 100 -2.94 0.12 -32.42
N ASP A 101 -2.17 -0.84 -31.89
CA ASP A 101 -2.56 -1.82 -30.86
C ASP A 101 -2.75 -1.21 -29.45
N GLY A 102 -2.41 0.06 -29.24
CA GLY A 102 -2.73 0.82 -28.02
C GLY A 102 -4.24 0.91 -27.72
N GLY A 103 -5.10 0.41 -28.60
CA GLY A 103 -6.54 0.27 -28.40
C GLY A 103 -6.97 -0.75 -27.33
N HIS A 104 -6.12 -1.72 -26.95
CA HIS A 104 -6.52 -2.78 -26.00
C HIS A 104 -6.45 -2.40 -24.51
N LEU A 105 -5.89 -1.24 -24.17
CA LEU A 105 -5.91 -0.68 -22.80
C LEU A 105 -6.88 0.52 -22.65
N ARG A 106 -7.75 0.75 -23.64
CA ARG A 106 -8.80 1.78 -23.57
C ARG A 106 -10.09 1.21 -22.97
N GLU A 107 -10.35 1.48 -21.69
CA GLU A 107 -11.71 1.35 -21.15
C GLU A 107 -12.60 2.54 -21.55
N GLU A 108 -13.91 2.30 -21.61
CA GLU A 108 -14.95 3.27 -21.95
C GLU A 108 -15.20 4.26 -20.79
N GLY A 109 -14.24 5.16 -20.54
CA GLY A 109 -14.14 5.90 -19.27
C GLY A 109 -14.07 7.44 -19.32
N GLY A 110 -14.25 8.10 -20.47
CA GLY A 110 -14.46 9.57 -20.54
C GLY A 110 -13.33 10.52 -20.08
N GLY A 111 -12.21 10.01 -19.55
CA GLY A 111 -11.05 10.79 -19.14
C GLY A 111 -10.20 11.31 -20.30
N ARG A 112 -9.52 12.45 -20.10
CA ARG A 112 -8.49 12.94 -21.04
C ARG A 112 -7.14 12.28 -20.74
N GLY A 113 -7.00 11.02 -21.12
CA GLY A 113 -5.78 10.23 -20.94
C GLY A 113 -6.06 8.73 -21.06
N VAL A 114 -5.00 7.93 -20.94
CA VAL A 114 -5.14 6.52 -20.57
C VAL A 114 -4.89 6.46 -19.07
N ASP A 115 -5.89 6.07 -18.27
CA ASP A 115 -5.78 6.09 -16.81
C ASP A 115 -4.62 5.22 -16.31
N ASN A 116 -4.43 4.05 -16.95
CA ASN A 116 -3.37 3.09 -16.67
C ASN A 116 -2.31 3.09 -17.79
N PRO A 117 -1.37 4.07 -17.81
CA PRO A 117 -0.35 4.20 -18.85
C PRO A 117 0.69 3.07 -18.79
N VAL A 118 1.33 2.78 -19.93
CA VAL A 118 2.51 1.92 -19.99
C VAL A 118 3.75 2.77 -19.79
N PHE A 119 4.59 2.39 -18.82
CA PHE A 119 5.81 3.11 -18.46
C PHE A 119 6.98 2.16 -18.20
N ASP A 120 8.20 2.70 -18.24
CA ASP A 120 9.41 1.94 -17.99
C ASP A 120 9.36 1.23 -16.63
N ARG A 121 9.60 -0.08 -16.65
CA ARG A 121 9.64 -0.95 -15.46
C ARG A 121 8.28 -1.08 -14.74
N LEU A 122 7.16 -0.94 -15.46
CA LEU A 122 5.80 -1.25 -14.97
C LEU A 122 5.71 -2.63 -14.31
N TRP A 123 6.24 -3.69 -14.94
CA TRP A 123 6.24 -5.04 -14.37
C TRP A 123 7.00 -5.09 -13.04
N ASP A 124 8.22 -4.57 -13.03
CA ASP A 124 9.10 -4.42 -11.86
C ASP A 124 8.40 -3.71 -10.69
N TYR A 125 7.66 -2.65 -10.98
CA TYR A 125 6.85 -1.91 -10.02
C TYR A 125 5.75 -2.78 -9.41
N CYS A 126 5.01 -3.53 -10.25
CA CYS A 126 3.97 -4.46 -9.83
C CYS A 126 4.48 -5.58 -8.93
N LEU A 127 5.65 -6.17 -9.26
CA LEU A 127 6.27 -7.19 -8.42
C LEU A 127 6.69 -6.63 -7.06
N ARG A 128 7.23 -5.40 -6.99
CA ARG A 128 7.76 -4.80 -5.76
C ARG A 128 6.68 -4.51 -4.71
N TYR A 129 5.60 -3.81 -5.07
CA TYR A 129 4.54 -3.53 -4.07
C TYR A 129 3.81 -4.81 -3.64
N SER A 130 3.57 -5.74 -4.58
CA SER A 130 2.93 -7.02 -4.30
C SER A 130 3.77 -7.90 -3.36
N GLY A 131 5.10 -7.94 -3.57
CA GLY A 131 6.03 -8.67 -2.71
C GLY A 131 6.02 -8.17 -1.27
N GLY A 132 5.95 -6.84 -1.08
CA GLY A 132 5.80 -6.22 0.23
C GLY A 132 4.52 -6.64 0.96
N SER A 133 3.38 -6.63 0.27
CA SER A 133 2.08 -7.00 0.86
C SER A 133 1.97 -8.50 1.16
N LEU A 134 2.50 -9.36 0.30
CA LEU A 134 2.59 -10.81 0.54
C LEU A 134 3.49 -11.13 1.74
N ALA A 135 4.68 -10.55 1.83
CA ALA A 135 5.59 -10.76 2.95
C ALA A 135 5.03 -10.22 4.28
N ALA A 136 4.31 -9.09 4.23
CA ALA A 136 3.58 -8.54 5.36
C ALA A 136 2.50 -9.52 5.85
N ALA A 137 1.68 -10.07 4.94
CA ALA A 137 0.68 -11.10 5.25
C ALA A 137 1.30 -12.36 5.88
N ARG A 138 2.40 -12.87 5.30
CA ARG A 138 3.18 -14.02 5.82
C ARG A 138 3.67 -13.79 7.25
N THR A 139 4.12 -12.58 7.55
CA THR A 139 4.66 -12.21 8.87
C THR A 139 3.56 -12.10 9.93
N LEU A 140 2.34 -11.72 9.54
CA LEU A 140 1.15 -11.77 10.40
C LEU A 140 0.64 -13.22 10.57
N GLY A 141 0.54 -14.00 9.49
CA GLY A 141 0.07 -15.39 9.52
C GLY A 141 0.96 -16.33 10.34
N SER A 142 2.28 -16.09 10.33
CA SER A 142 3.26 -16.76 11.22
C SER A 142 3.25 -16.26 12.67
N GLY A 143 2.51 -15.20 12.99
CA GLY A 143 2.54 -14.57 14.31
C GLY A 143 3.86 -13.89 14.67
N THR A 144 4.73 -13.60 13.69
CA THR A 144 6.04 -12.96 13.93
C THR A 144 5.91 -11.45 14.22
N ALA A 145 4.87 -10.81 13.70
CA ALA A 145 4.48 -9.44 14.01
C ALA A 145 3.00 -9.36 14.41
N ASP A 146 2.65 -8.29 15.12
CA ASP A 146 1.26 -7.98 15.47
C ASP A 146 0.65 -6.90 14.56
N ILE A 147 1.51 -6.10 13.91
CA ILE A 147 1.17 -5.13 12.86
C ILE A 147 2.23 -5.20 11.77
N ALA A 148 1.83 -5.13 10.51
CA ALA A 148 2.71 -5.02 9.35
C ALA A 148 2.30 -3.85 8.45
N ILE A 149 3.25 -3.09 7.93
CA ILE A 149 3.01 -1.84 7.19
C ILE A 149 3.69 -1.92 5.81
N ASN A 150 2.92 -1.77 4.73
CA ASN A 150 3.43 -1.60 3.37
C ASN A 150 2.72 -0.44 2.65
N TRP A 151 3.28 0.78 2.77
CA TRP A 151 2.75 1.97 2.09
C TRP A 151 2.91 1.97 0.56
N SER A 152 3.61 0.98 -0.03
CA SER A 152 3.69 0.85 -1.49
C SER A 152 2.51 0.14 -2.12
N GLY A 153 1.81 -0.71 -1.35
CA GLY A 153 0.64 -1.46 -1.79
C GLY A 153 -0.67 -0.70 -1.57
N GLY A 154 -1.79 -1.42 -1.63
CA GLY A 154 -3.13 -0.84 -1.50
C GLY A 154 -3.85 -0.60 -2.84
N MET A 155 -3.45 -1.31 -3.90
CA MET A 155 -3.90 -1.08 -5.28
C MET A 155 -5.28 -1.73 -5.56
N HIS A 156 -6.32 -1.19 -4.90
CA HIS A 156 -7.62 -1.85 -4.72
C HIS A 156 -8.50 -1.99 -5.99
N HIS A 157 -8.24 -1.22 -7.06
CA HIS A 157 -9.04 -1.23 -8.30
C HIS A 157 -8.64 -2.30 -9.32
N ALA A 158 -7.49 -2.96 -9.14
CA ALA A 158 -7.02 -3.96 -10.08
C ALA A 158 -7.95 -5.18 -10.10
N CYS A 159 -8.41 -5.56 -11.28
CA CYS A 159 -9.32 -6.69 -11.50
C CYS A 159 -8.52 -7.95 -11.89
N ARG A 160 -9.20 -9.11 -11.88
CA ARG A 160 -8.56 -10.41 -12.15
C ARG A 160 -7.75 -10.45 -13.47
N GLY A 161 -8.33 -9.93 -14.55
CA GLY A 161 -7.73 -9.91 -15.88
C GLY A 161 -7.57 -8.51 -16.48
N GLY A 162 -7.49 -7.45 -15.66
CA GLY A 162 -7.47 -6.07 -16.17
C GLY A 162 -6.99 -5.01 -15.18
N ALA A 163 -6.27 -4.02 -15.71
CA ALA A 163 -5.80 -2.85 -14.98
C ALA A 163 -6.89 -1.77 -14.97
N ARG A 164 -7.06 -1.05 -13.85
CA ARG A 164 -8.07 0.02 -13.73
C ARG A 164 -7.69 0.98 -12.60
N GLY A 165 -8.08 2.26 -12.70
CA GLY A 165 -7.87 3.25 -11.63
C GLY A 165 -6.44 3.29 -11.09
N PHE A 166 -5.44 3.39 -11.98
CA PHE A 166 -4.00 3.41 -11.68
C PHE A 166 -3.42 2.09 -11.13
N CYS A 167 -4.26 1.09 -10.85
CA CYS A 167 -3.92 -0.21 -10.29
C CYS A 167 -3.77 -1.27 -11.38
N TYR A 168 -2.71 -2.08 -11.32
CA TYR A 168 -2.44 -3.15 -12.29
C TYR A 168 -2.51 -4.54 -11.63
N VAL A 169 -1.93 -4.70 -10.45
CA VAL A 169 -1.98 -5.94 -9.68
C VAL A 169 -2.65 -5.66 -8.33
N ASN A 170 -3.55 -6.54 -7.91
CA ASN A 170 -4.30 -6.36 -6.67
C ASN A 170 -3.56 -7.03 -5.50
N ASP A 171 -2.58 -6.32 -4.95
CA ASP A 171 -1.74 -6.80 -3.85
C ASP A 171 -2.54 -7.10 -2.58
N ILE A 172 -3.67 -6.39 -2.38
CA ILE A 172 -4.60 -6.62 -1.28
C ILE A 172 -5.25 -8.00 -1.39
N VAL A 173 -5.77 -8.37 -2.57
CA VAL A 173 -6.41 -9.68 -2.78
C VAL A 173 -5.40 -10.81 -2.57
N LEU A 174 -4.16 -10.64 -3.03
CA LEU A 174 -3.07 -11.59 -2.81
C LEU A 174 -2.73 -11.72 -1.31
N ALA A 175 -2.60 -10.60 -0.60
CA ALA A 175 -2.34 -10.59 0.84
C ALA A 175 -3.49 -11.23 1.65
N ILE A 176 -4.75 -10.97 1.29
CA ILE A 176 -5.91 -11.58 1.95
C ILE A 176 -5.94 -13.10 1.68
N ARG A 177 -5.63 -13.56 0.47
CA ARG A 177 -5.55 -15.00 0.14
C ARG A 177 -4.46 -15.71 0.95
N GLU A 178 -3.32 -15.07 1.16
CA GLU A 178 -2.26 -15.57 2.03
C GLU A 178 -2.71 -15.61 3.51
N LEU A 179 -3.37 -14.55 4.01
CA LEU A 179 -3.95 -14.53 5.36
C LEU A 179 -5.01 -15.63 5.56
N LEU A 180 -5.80 -15.96 4.54
CA LEU A 180 -6.79 -17.04 4.58
C LEU A 180 -6.18 -18.46 4.71
N ALA A 181 -4.85 -18.63 4.56
CA ALA A 181 -4.17 -19.87 4.93
C ALA A 181 -4.02 -20.03 6.46
N HIS A 182 -4.12 -18.94 7.22
CA HIS A 182 -3.92 -18.91 8.68
C HIS A 182 -5.19 -18.53 9.46
N PHE A 183 -6.06 -17.73 8.85
CA PHE A 183 -7.23 -17.13 9.49
C PHE A 183 -8.52 -17.57 8.80
N ARG A 184 -9.53 -17.96 9.59
CA ARG A 184 -10.85 -18.37 9.08
C ARG A 184 -11.60 -17.19 8.49
N ARG A 185 -11.48 -16.01 9.12
CA ARG A 185 -12.13 -14.76 8.74
C ARG A 185 -11.14 -13.59 8.72
N VAL A 186 -11.03 -12.93 7.56
CA VAL A 186 -10.22 -11.72 7.36
C VAL A 186 -11.16 -10.56 7.09
N LEU A 187 -11.01 -9.46 7.83
CA LEU A 187 -11.73 -8.22 7.57
C LEU A 187 -10.88 -7.32 6.67
N TYR A 188 -11.44 -6.85 5.56
CA TYR A 188 -10.90 -5.77 4.76
C TYR A 188 -11.65 -4.48 5.07
N VAL A 189 -10.90 -3.42 5.37
CA VAL A 189 -11.41 -2.07 5.63
C VAL A 189 -10.72 -1.10 4.67
N ASP A 190 -11.52 -0.24 4.04
CA ASP A 190 -11.09 0.68 3.00
C ASP A 190 -11.56 2.10 3.33
N ILE A 191 -10.60 3.02 3.48
CA ILE A 191 -10.83 4.45 3.78
C ILE A 191 -10.28 5.38 2.68
N ASP A 192 -9.95 4.83 1.50
CA ASP A 192 -9.76 5.58 0.26
C ASP A 192 -11.02 6.39 -0.09
N VAL A 193 -10.88 7.47 -0.87
CA VAL A 193 -12.07 8.19 -1.35
C VAL A 193 -12.87 7.38 -2.37
N HIS A 194 -12.23 6.42 -3.07
CA HIS A 194 -12.86 5.57 -4.07
C HIS A 194 -13.36 4.25 -3.45
N HIS A 195 -14.41 3.68 -4.04
CA HIS A 195 -14.88 2.35 -3.63
C HIS A 195 -13.86 1.27 -4.02
N GLY A 196 -13.43 0.45 -3.05
CA GLY A 196 -12.51 -0.70 -3.22
C GLY A 196 -13.09 -1.88 -4.01
N ASP A 197 -13.49 -1.61 -5.24
CA ASP A 197 -14.33 -2.48 -6.07
C ASP A 197 -13.63 -3.75 -6.54
N GLY A 198 -12.33 -3.70 -6.88
CA GLY A 198 -11.54 -4.88 -7.24
C GLY A 198 -11.44 -5.89 -6.09
N VAL A 199 -11.25 -5.40 -4.86
CA VAL A 199 -11.22 -6.25 -3.65
C VAL A 199 -12.61 -6.79 -3.32
N GLN A 200 -13.66 -5.97 -3.42
CA GLN A 200 -15.04 -6.45 -3.25
C GLN A 200 -15.38 -7.54 -4.27
N ALA A 201 -15.11 -7.32 -5.55
CA ALA A 201 -15.39 -8.29 -6.62
C ALA A 201 -14.62 -9.60 -6.48
N ALA A 202 -13.40 -9.58 -5.91
CA ALA A 202 -12.64 -10.80 -5.64
C ALA A 202 -13.26 -11.67 -4.53
N PHE A 203 -14.04 -11.10 -3.61
CA PHE A 203 -14.54 -11.78 -2.42
C PHE A 203 -16.07 -11.78 -2.23
N GLU A 204 -16.83 -11.14 -3.11
CA GLU A 204 -18.30 -10.97 -3.04
C GLU A 204 -19.14 -12.25 -2.84
N ALA A 205 -18.57 -13.44 -3.10
CA ALA A 205 -19.21 -14.74 -2.92
C ALA A 205 -18.80 -15.48 -1.62
N SER A 206 -17.79 -14.96 -0.91
CA SER A 206 -17.16 -15.58 0.27
C SER A 206 -17.72 -15.04 1.58
N ASN A 207 -17.94 -15.92 2.57
CA ASN A 207 -18.20 -15.53 3.97
C ASN A 207 -16.93 -15.52 4.85
N ARG A 208 -15.77 -15.83 4.27
CA ARG A 208 -14.46 -15.81 4.95
C ARG A 208 -13.76 -14.46 4.86
N VAL A 209 -14.24 -13.58 4.00
CA VAL A 209 -13.75 -12.20 3.89
C VAL A 209 -14.94 -11.28 3.99
N MET A 210 -14.83 -10.25 4.82
CA MET A 210 -15.79 -9.14 4.81
C MET A 210 -15.09 -7.90 4.27
N THR A 211 -15.69 -7.23 3.29
CA THR A 211 -15.17 -5.97 2.74
C THR A 211 -16.03 -4.80 3.22
N VAL A 212 -15.41 -3.81 3.86
CA VAL A 212 -16.07 -2.60 4.33
C VAL A 212 -15.40 -1.38 3.71
N SER A 213 -16.14 -0.56 2.96
CA SER A 213 -15.58 0.61 2.27
C SER A 213 -16.37 1.88 2.56
N PHE A 214 -15.65 2.96 2.88
CA PHE A 214 -16.16 4.30 3.21
C PHE A 214 -15.72 5.31 2.16
N HIS A 215 -16.50 5.47 1.10
CA HIS A 215 -16.07 6.15 -0.13
C HIS A 215 -17.08 7.21 -0.60
N GLN A 216 -16.62 8.16 -1.42
CA GLN A 216 -17.51 9.08 -2.12
C GLN A 216 -18.34 8.34 -3.18
N HIS A 217 -19.65 8.58 -3.21
CA HIS A 217 -20.54 7.92 -4.17
C HIS A 217 -21.58 8.88 -4.79
N GLY A 218 -21.95 8.60 -6.05
CA GLY A 218 -22.87 9.41 -6.83
C GLY A 218 -22.15 10.46 -7.70
N GLY A 219 -22.93 11.25 -8.46
CA GLY A 219 -22.41 12.32 -9.31
C GLY A 219 -21.52 11.88 -10.49
N GLY A 220 -21.40 10.58 -10.76
CA GLY A 220 -20.46 10.02 -11.73
C GLY A 220 -19.03 9.82 -11.19
N PHE A 221 -18.82 9.90 -9.87
CA PHE A 221 -17.52 9.65 -9.24
C PHE A 221 -17.07 8.20 -9.46
N PHE A 222 -15.78 8.02 -9.79
CA PHE A 222 -15.17 6.72 -10.04
C PHE A 222 -15.13 5.87 -8.75
N PRO A 223 -15.30 4.53 -8.81
CA PRO A 223 -15.56 3.68 -9.97
C PRO A 223 -17.04 3.53 -10.36
N GLY A 224 -17.96 4.26 -9.72
CA GLY A 224 -19.41 4.19 -9.95
C GLY A 224 -20.16 3.05 -9.23
N SER A 225 -19.44 2.11 -8.61
CA SER A 225 -19.96 1.03 -7.77
C SER A 225 -20.01 1.44 -6.28
N GLY A 226 -20.34 0.51 -5.36
CA GLY A 226 -20.35 0.79 -3.91
C GLY A 226 -21.67 1.35 -3.34
N ALA A 227 -22.80 1.16 -4.01
CA ALA A 227 -24.10 1.58 -3.48
C ALA A 227 -24.48 0.80 -2.19
N VAL A 228 -25.28 1.40 -1.30
CA VAL A 228 -25.76 0.76 -0.02
C VAL A 228 -26.43 -0.61 -0.23
N ALA A 229 -27.04 -0.83 -1.40
CA ALA A 229 -27.74 -2.07 -1.75
C ALA A 229 -26.79 -3.15 -2.32
N ASP A 230 -25.55 -2.78 -2.66
CA ASP A 230 -24.49 -3.70 -3.02
C ASP A 230 -23.90 -4.31 -1.74
N VAL A 231 -24.24 -5.57 -1.52
CA VAL A 231 -23.92 -6.34 -0.30
C VAL A 231 -23.48 -7.76 -0.67
N GLY A 232 -22.78 -7.90 -1.80
CA GLY A 232 -22.23 -9.17 -2.28
C GLY A 232 -23.25 -10.10 -2.96
N LYS A 233 -22.75 -11.20 -3.53
CA LYS A 233 -23.53 -12.18 -4.29
C LYS A 233 -24.49 -12.99 -3.41
N LYS A 234 -25.52 -13.57 -4.02
CA LYS A 234 -26.38 -14.56 -3.35
C LYS A 234 -25.55 -15.79 -2.97
N GLY A 235 -25.85 -16.38 -1.81
CA GLY A 235 -25.05 -17.47 -1.24
C GLY A 235 -24.27 -16.99 -0.01
N PRO A 236 -23.14 -17.65 0.34
CA PRO A 236 -22.38 -17.36 1.57
C PRO A 236 -21.93 -15.89 1.70
N GLY A 237 -21.44 -15.27 0.63
CA GLY A 237 -20.96 -13.88 0.67
C GLY A 237 -22.03 -12.79 0.81
N ARG A 238 -23.32 -13.13 0.87
CA ARG A 238 -24.39 -12.12 1.01
C ARG A 238 -24.29 -11.45 2.38
N TYR A 239 -24.28 -10.11 2.38
CA TYR A 239 -24.01 -9.22 3.53
C TYR A 239 -22.56 -9.27 4.04
N CYS A 240 -21.63 -9.94 3.34
CA CYS A 240 -20.19 -9.85 3.61
C CYS A 240 -19.51 -8.71 2.82
N ALA A 241 -20.24 -7.98 1.97
CA ALA A 241 -19.83 -6.64 1.54
C ALA A 241 -20.71 -5.60 2.23
N LEU A 242 -20.08 -4.56 2.77
CA LEU A 242 -20.74 -3.44 3.43
C LEU A 242 -20.21 -2.12 2.89
N ASN A 243 -21.07 -1.40 2.18
CA ASN A 243 -20.73 -0.12 1.59
C ASN A 243 -21.31 1.04 2.39
N VAL A 244 -20.47 2.05 2.65
CA VAL A 244 -20.81 3.26 3.39
C VAL A 244 -20.58 4.48 2.47
N PRO A 245 -21.46 4.68 1.46
CA PRO A 245 -21.34 5.78 0.52
C PRO A 245 -21.60 7.13 1.20
N VAL A 246 -20.62 8.04 1.10
CA VAL A 246 -20.70 9.42 1.60
C VAL A 246 -20.74 10.42 0.45
N SER A 247 -21.15 11.66 0.76
CA SER A 247 -21.12 12.78 -0.18
C SER A 247 -19.86 13.64 -0.02
N VAL A 248 -19.58 14.45 -1.05
CA VAL A 248 -18.56 15.51 -1.08
C VAL A 248 -18.46 16.29 0.23
N GLY A 249 -17.21 16.50 0.67
CA GLY A 249 -16.83 17.42 1.73
C GLY A 249 -17.08 16.94 3.15
N ILE A 250 -17.26 15.62 3.39
CA ILE A 250 -17.33 15.08 4.76
C ILE A 250 -16.06 15.43 5.55
N GLY A 251 -16.20 15.86 6.79
CA GLY A 251 -15.08 16.12 7.70
C GLY A 251 -14.97 15.07 8.80
N ASP A 252 -13.89 15.17 9.60
CA ASP A 252 -13.57 14.25 10.69
C ASP A 252 -14.81 13.91 11.57
N GLU A 253 -15.57 14.90 12.05
CA GLU A 253 -16.69 14.69 12.97
C GLU A 253 -17.85 13.88 12.34
N GLU A 254 -18.21 14.13 11.09
CA GLU A 254 -19.20 13.32 10.38
C GLU A 254 -18.68 11.91 10.08
N TYR A 255 -17.41 11.81 9.68
CA TYR A 255 -16.79 10.54 9.29
C TYR A 255 -16.69 9.58 10.48
N HIS A 256 -16.23 10.05 11.66
CA HIS A 256 -16.17 9.20 12.85
C HIS A 256 -17.54 8.83 13.42
N ARG A 257 -18.57 9.69 13.25
CA ARG A 257 -19.98 9.34 13.55
C ARG A 257 -20.54 8.21 12.68
N LEU A 258 -19.91 7.90 11.54
CA LEU A 258 -20.15 6.69 10.76
C LEU A 258 -19.18 5.57 11.15
N PHE A 259 -17.87 5.84 11.05
CA PHE A 259 -16.80 4.84 11.12
C PHE A 259 -16.81 4.05 12.43
N GLU A 260 -16.73 4.72 13.58
CA GLU A 260 -16.61 4.05 14.88
C GLU A 260 -17.79 3.11 15.19
N PRO A 261 -19.08 3.55 15.13
CA PRO A 261 -20.19 2.67 15.44
C PRO A 261 -20.36 1.55 14.40
N ILE A 262 -20.15 1.82 13.11
CA ILE A 262 -20.24 0.79 12.06
C ILE A 262 -19.14 -0.26 12.27
N MET A 263 -17.90 0.17 12.46
CA MET A 263 -16.76 -0.75 12.64
C MET A 263 -16.82 -1.51 13.97
N ALA A 264 -17.31 -0.90 15.06
CA ALA A 264 -17.62 -1.62 16.30
C ALA A 264 -18.61 -2.77 16.04
N ARG A 265 -19.70 -2.50 15.30
CA ARG A 265 -20.69 -3.52 14.97
C ARG A 265 -20.13 -4.59 14.02
N VAL A 266 -19.33 -4.21 13.03
CA VAL A 266 -18.61 -5.15 12.14
C VAL A 266 -17.76 -6.12 12.96
N MET A 267 -16.93 -5.62 13.89
CA MET A 267 -16.08 -6.47 14.74
C MET A 267 -16.91 -7.42 15.60
N GLU A 268 -18.05 -6.95 16.15
CA GLU A 268 -18.97 -7.75 16.95
C GLU A 268 -19.62 -8.91 16.15
N VAL A 269 -20.14 -8.65 14.95
CA VAL A 269 -20.91 -9.63 14.17
C VAL A 269 -20.06 -10.50 13.25
N PHE A 270 -18.99 -9.95 12.66
CA PHE A 270 -18.11 -10.69 11.77
C PHE A 270 -17.00 -11.42 12.52
N GLN A 271 -16.60 -10.93 13.69
CA GLN A 271 -15.55 -11.54 14.54
C GLN A 271 -14.30 -11.94 13.73
N PRO A 272 -13.63 -11.00 13.04
CA PRO A 272 -12.44 -11.32 12.26
C PRO A 272 -11.28 -11.80 13.15
N GLU A 273 -10.35 -12.52 12.54
CA GLU A 273 -9.13 -13.00 13.20
C GLU A 273 -7.88 -12.26 12.71
N ALA A 274 -7.98 -11.56 11.59
CA ALA A 274 -6.99 -10.61 11.08
C ALA A 274 -7.70 -9.47 10.31
N VAL A 275 -7.05 -8.32 10.22
CA VAL A 275 -7.57 -7.12 9.53
C VAL A 275 -6.55 -6.62 8.50
N VAL A 276 -7.03 -6.28 7.31
CA VAL A 276 -6.31 -5.51 6.31
C VAL A 276 -6.99 -4.16 6.20
N LEU A 277 -6.27 -3.08 6.49
CA LEU A 277 -6.75 -1.70 6.37
C LEU A 277 -5.95 -1.02 5.25
N GLN A 278 -6.64 -0.65 4.18
CA GLN A 278 -6.14 0.22 3.12
C GLN A 278 -6.29 1.67 3.61
N CYS A 279 -5.22 2.46 3.54
CA CYS A 279 -5.14 3.84 4.02
C CYS A 279 -4.98 4.83 2.85
N GLY A 280 -5.92 4.81 1.91
CA GLY A 280 -5.99 5.70 0.75
C GLY A 280 -6.08 7.16 1.15
N ALA A 281 -5.01 7.91 0.89
CA ALA A 281 -4.80 9.26 1.41
C ALA A 281 -5.39 10.37 0.52
N ASP A 282 -6.22 10.02 -0.46
CA ASP A 282 -7.04 10.96 -1.26
C ASP A 282 -8.37 11.30 -0.60
N SER A 283 -8.77 10.60 0.46
CA SER A 283 -9.85 11.03 1.37
C SER A 283 -9.47 12.27 2.21
N LEU A 284 -8.23 12.74 2.13
CA LEU A 284 -7.74 13.94 2.82
C LEU A 284 -8.18 15.26 2.16
N ALA A 285 -8.39 16.27 3.00
CA ALA A 285 -8.61 17.64 2.57
C ALA A 285 -7.43 18.15 1.71
N GLY A 286 -7.77 18.74 0.55
CA GLY A 286 -6.79 19.30 -0.39
C GLY A 286 -6.02 18.25 -1.19
N ASP A 287 -6.58 17.06 -1.38
CA ASP A 287 -6.16 16.16 -2.44
C ASP A 287 -6.47 16.74 -3.84
N ARG A 288 -5.92 16.13 -4.91
CA ARG A 288 -6.13 16.58 -6.31
C ARG A 288 -7.35 15.96 -6.98
N LEU A 289 -7.80 14.77 -6.55
CA LEU A 289 -8.93 14.04 -7.11
C LEU A 289 -10.06 13.85 -6.08
N GLY A 290 -9.72 13.55 -4.83
CA GLY A 290 -10.69 13.35 -3.77
C GLY A 290 -11.32 14.67 -3.30
N GLU A 291 -12.62 14.64 -3.00
CA GLU A 291 -13.40 15.82 -2.61
C GLU A 291 -13.86 15.79 -1.14
N LEU A 292 -13.22 14.97 -0.29
CA LEU A 292 -13.49 14.92 1.15
C LEU A 292 -12.64 15.96 1.89
N ASN A 293 -12.93 16.18 3.18
CA ASN A 293 -12.26 17.16 4.03
C ASN A 293 -11.59 16.53 5.27
N LEU A 294 -11.14 15.27 5.20
CA LEU A 294 -10.49 14.64 6.36
C LEU A 294 -9.14 15.28 6.66
N THR A 295 -8.80 15.43 7.94
CA THR A 295 -7.46 15.83 8.37
C THR A 295 -6.57 14.61 8.54
N THR A 296 -5.24 14.80 8.55
CA THR A 296 -4.30 13.72 8.90
C THR A 296 -4.48 13.19 10.32
N ARG A 297 -5.23 13.90 11.19
CA ARG A 297 -5.64 13.39 12.52
C ARG A 297 -6.89 12.52 12.43
N GLY A 298 -7.93 12.95 11.73
CA GLY A 298 -9.15 12.16 11.53
C GLY A 298 -8.85 10.84 10.81
N HIS A 299 -8.10 10.91 9.70
CA HIS A 299 -7.67 9.71 8.97
C HIS A 299 -6.94 8.69 9.89
N ALA A 300 -5.99 9.18 10.70
CA ALA A 300 -5.25 8.35 11.65
C ALA A 300 -6.09 7.88 12.87
N GLN A 301 -7.21 8.53 13.18
CA GLN A 301 -8.17 8.03 14.17
C GLN A 301 -8.84 6.74 13.70
N CYS A 302 -9.07 6.55 12.39
CA CYS A 302 -9.53 5.28 11.83
C CYS A 302 -8.51 4.14 12.10
N VAL A 303 -7.22 4.40 11.83
CA VAL A 303 -6.13 3.45 12.15
C VAL A 303 -6.07 3.15 13.65
N SER A 304 -6.17 4.18 14.50
CA SER A 304 -6.16 4.03 15.97
C SER A 304 -7.33 3.16 16.47
N PHE A 305 -8.53 3.41 15.95
CA PHE A 305 -9.73 2.66 16.28
C PHE A 305 -9.59 1.18 15.90
N ILE A 306 -9.19 0.87 14.66
CA ILE A 306 -8.98 -0.51 14.20
C ILE A 306 -7.86 -1.21 14.99
N ARG A 307 -6.77 -0.50 15.28
CA ARG A 307 -5.64 -1.00 16.07
C ARG A 307 -6.05 -1.44 17.48
N SER A 308 -7.02 -0.76 18.11
CA SER A 308 -7.50 -1.03 19.47
C SER A 308 -8.11 -2.43 19.66
N PHE A 309 -8.65 -3.04 18.59
CA PHE A 309 -9.23 -4.40 18.64
C PHE A 309 -8.19 -5.51 18.81
N ASN A 310 -6.90 -5.20 18.82
CA ASN A 310 -5.82 -6.13 19.16
C ASN A 310 -5.70 -7.39 18.29
N LEU A 311 -6.17 -7.30 17.05
CA LEU A 311 -5.97 -8.30 16.00
C LEU A 311 -4.69 -8.06 15.18
N PRO A 312 -4.12 -9.10 14.55
CA PRO A 312 -3.14 -8.96 13.47
C PRO A 312 -3.61 -7.96 12.41
N LEU A 313 -2.83 -6.91 12.18
CA LEU A 313 -3.22 -5.77 11.35
C LEU A 313 -2.21 -5.52 10.23
N LEU A 314 -2.67 -5.59 8.98
CA LEU A 314 -1.94 -5.14 7.80
C LEU A 314 -2.39 -3.72 7.44
N LEU A 315 -1.46 -2.76 7.45
CA LEU A 315 -1.66 -1.41 6.94
C LEU A 315 -1.07 -1.30 5.54
N LEU A 316 -1.88 -0.88 4.57
CA LEU A 316 -1.47 -0.65 3.19
C LEU A 316 -1.65 0.83 2.81
N GLY A 317 -1.00 1.24 1.72
CA GLY A 317 -1.23 2.54 1.12
C GLY A 317 -2.59 2.63 0.41
N GLY A 318 -2.60 3.12 -0.82
CA GLY A 318 -3.81 3.40 -1.58
C GLY A 318 -3.64 4.63 -2.46
N GLY A 319 -4.75 5.31 -2.76
CA GLY A 319 -4.76 6.59 -3.44
C GLY A 319 -4.09 7.73 -2.66
N GLY A 320 -4.21 8.96 -3.18
CA GLY A 320 -3.58 10.16 -2.62
C GLY A 320 -2.58 10.80 -3.58
N TYR A 321 -2.89 12.02 -4.02
CA TYR A 321 -2.31 12.69 -5.18
C TYR A 321 -1.72 14.08 -4.83
N THR A 322 -2.01 14.63 -3.65
CA THR A 322 -1.21 15.71 -3.04
C THR A 322 -0.07 15.10 -2.19
N ILE A 323 1.05 14.77 -2.85
CA ILE A 323 2.12 13.89 -2.33
C ILE A 323 2.69 14.26 -0.94
N ASN A 324 2.74 15.54 -0.58
CA ASN A 324 3.21 16.03 0.72
C ASN A 324 2.19 15.77 1.85
N HIS A 325 0.89 15.80 1.53
CA HIS A 325 -0.18 15.41 2.46
C HIS A 325 -0.17 13.89 2.70
N VAL A 326 -0.01 13.10 1.62
CA VAL A 326 0.15 11.63 1.69
C VAL A 326 1.31 11.24 2.60
N ALA A 327 2.49 11.83 2.37
CA ALA A 327 3.67 11.57 3.19
C ALA A 327 3.44 11.93 4.67
N SER A 328 2.75 13.05 4.94
CA SER A 328 2.38 13.45 6.31
C SER A 328 1.40 12.48 6.96
N CYS A 329 0.41 11.98 6.21
CA CYS A 329 -0.61 11.05 6.70
C CYS A 329 -0.02 9.69 7.06
N TRP A 330 0.63 9.01 6.12
CA TRP A 330 1.24 7.70 6.35
C TRP A 330 2.36 7.76 7.41
N CYS A 331 3.06 8.89 7.54
CA CYS A 331 3.98 9.10 8.67
C CYS A 331 3.23 9.16 10.02
N ASN A 332 2.15 9.94 10.12
CA ASN A 332 1.33 10.00 11.32
C ASN A 332 0.71 8.64 11.69
N GLU A 333 0.22 7.89 10.70
CA GLU A 333 -0.36 6.56 10.88
C GLU A 333 0.70 5.52 11.27
N THR A 334 1.93 5.64 10.77
CA THR A 334 3.06 4.84 11.25
C THR A 334 3.31 5.09 12.74
N ALA A 335 3.20 6.35 13.20
CA ALA A 335 3.34 6.71 14.61
C ALA A 335 2.21 6.11 15.47
N VAL A 336 0.96 6.17 14.98
CA VAL A 336 -0.19 5.50 15.61
C VAL A 336 0.03 3.98 15.69
N ALA A 337 0.48 3.33 14.62
CA ALA A 337 0.74 1.89 14.58
C ALA A 337 1.72 1.45 15.69
N ILE A 338 2.85 2.13 15.85
CA ILE A 338 3.84 1.84 16.90
C ILE A 338 3.45 2.35 18.30
N GLY A 339 2.37 3.14 18.42
CA GLY A 339 1.93 3.73 19.68
C GLY A 339 2.84 4.86 20.19
N LYS A 340 3.35 5.71 19.28
CA LYS A 340 4.30 6.79 19.58
C LYS A 340 3.70 8.16 19.27
N GLU A 341 3.79 9.08 20.22
CA GLU A 341 3.53 10.50 19.97
C GLU A 341 4.72 11.14 19.25
N ILE A 342 4.44 11.96 18.23
CA ILE A 342 5.45 12.70 17.46
C ILE A 342 5.09 14.20 17.41
N PRO A 343 6.10 15.10 17.38
CA PRO A 343 5.84 16.54 17.34
C PRO A 343 5.26 16.96 16.00
N ASN A 344 4.42 18.00 16.01
CA ASN A 344 3.79 18.52 14.78
C ASN A 344 4.79 19.19 13.82
N ASP A 345 5.94 19.63 14.32
CA ASP A 345 7.02 20.16 13.48
C ASP A 345 7.72 19.03 12.72
N ILE A 346 7.82 19.17 11.40
CA ILE A 346 8.55 18.25 10.52
C ILE A 346 10.07 18.47 10.74
N PRO A 347 10.83 17.43 11.13
CA PRO A 347 12.28 17.53 11.24
C PRO A 347 12.93 17.75 9.88
N LYS A 348 14.09 18.43 9.86
CA LYS A 348 14.85 18.66 8.61
C LYS A 348 15.28 17.35 7.97
N HIS A 349 15.05 17.24 6.66
CA HIS A 349 15.31 16.05 5.87
C HIS A 349 15.40 16.37 4.36
N GLY A 350 15.72 15.37 3.52
CA GLY A 350 15.96 15.56 2.08
C GLY A 350 14.78 16.13 1.27
N PHE A 351 13.57 16.21 1.85
CA PHE A 351 12.35 16.63 1.17
C PHE A 351 11.72 17.92 1.73
N ASP A 352 12.42 18.65 2.62
CA ASP A 352 11.94 19.87 3.29
C ASP A 352 11.17 20.85 2.36
N VAL A 353 11.65 21.03 1.13
CA VAL A 353 11.07 21.97 0.14
C VAL A 353 9.60 21.67 -0.19
N PHE A 354 9.17 20.41 -0.18
CA PHE A 354 7.79 20.02 -0.46
C PHE A 354 6.82 20.44 0.64
N TYR A 355 7.32 20.66 1.87
CA TYR A 355 6.51 20.97 3.05
C TYR A 355 6.44 22.48 3.36
N LYS A 356 7.07 23.33 2.53
CA LYS A 356 7.06 24.79 2.70
C LYS A 356 5.66 25.39 2.77
N ASN A 357 4.74 24.91 1.92
CA ASN A 357 3.37 25.43 1.82
C ASN A 357 2.45 24.93 2.95
N GLN A 358 2.90 23.94 3.74
CA GLN A 358 2.24 23.50 4.97
C GLN A 358 3.01 23.96 6.23
N GLU A 359 3.82 25.01 6.11
CA GLU A 359 4.59 25.61 7.21
C GLU A 359 5.48 24.60 7.97
N TYR A 360 5.94 23.55 7.27
CA TYR A 360 6.68 22.42 7.84
C TYR A 360 5.94 21.73 9.01
N LYS A 361 4.60 21.68 8.95
CA LYS A 361 3.75 20.98 9.92
C LYS A 361 3.24 19.65 9.38
N LEU A 362 3.27 18.60 10.19
CA LEU A 362 2.70 17.28 9.86
C LEU A 362 1.17 17.35 9.75
N HIS A 363 0.54 18.04 10.70
CA HIS A 363 -0.87 18.38 10.67
C HIS A 363 -1.02 19.77 10.07
N TYR A 364 -1.04 19.79 8.73
CA TYR A 364 -1.25 21.00 7.93
C TYR A 364 -2.65 21.57 8.14
N LYS A 365 -2.83 22.86 7.83
CA LYS A 365 -4.12 23.54 7.82
C LYS A 365 -4.37 24.10 6.42
N LEU A 366 -5.61 23.96 5.95
CA LEU A 366 -6.06 24.58 4.71
C LEU A 366 -6.97 25.76 5.02
N GLU A 367 -6.88 26.81 4.21
CA GLU A 367 -7.87 27.88 4.23
C GLU A 367 -9.24 27.34 3.76
N THR A 368 -10.33 27.91 4.28
CA THR A 368 -11.71 27.49 3.97
C THR A 368 -12.02 27.46 2.46
N LYS A 369 -11.34 28.29 1.65
CA LYS A 369 -11.50 28.32 0.18
C LYS A 369 -11.00 27.05 -0.54
N HIS A 370 -10.21 26.22 0.15
CA HIS A 370 -9.68 24.94 -0.34
C HIS A 370 -10.44 23.72 0.22
N LEU A 371 -11.50 23.95 1.00
CA LEU A 371 -12.36 22.89 1.53
C LEU A 371 -13.63 22.78 0.68
N HIS A 372 -14.06 21.54 0.42
CA HIS A 372 -15.31 21.30 -0.27
C HIS A 372 -16.49 21.62 0.65
N ARG A 373 -17.60 22.15 0.12
CA ARG A 373 -18.80 22.37 0.94
C ARG A 373 -19.38 21.01 1.36
N ASN A 374 -19.32 20.70 2.65
CA ASN A 374 -19.88 19.46 3.20
C ASN A 374 -21.36 19.30 2.83
N ARG A 375 -21.68 18.22 2.14
CA ARG A 375 -23.07 17.86 1.74
C ARG A 375 -23.70 16.80 2.65
N ASN A 376 -22.96 16.31 3.66
CA ASN A 376 -23.40 15.29 4.60
C ASN A 376 -24.12 15.94 5.79
N THR A 377 -25.43 16.15 5.64
CA THR A 377 -26.29 16.58 6.75
C THR A 377 -26.35 15.52 7.86
N ALA A 378 -26.66 15.93 9.10
CA ALA A 378 -26.88 14.99 10.21
C ALA A 378 -27.90 13.88 9.86
N ASN A 379 -29.03 14.25 9.24
CA ASN A 379 -30.05 13.29 8.81
C ASN A 379 -29.52 12.27 7.79
N SER A 380 -28.66 12.67 6.85
CA SER A 380 -28.02 11.75 5.91
C SER A 380 -26.98 10.85 6.58
N ILE A 381 -26.20 11.37 7.53
CA ILE A 381 -25.25 10.57 8.33
C ILE A 381 -26.00 9.51 9.16
N ASP A 382 -27.06 9.90 9.86
CA ASP A 382 -27.90 8.95 10.61
C ASP A 382 -28.57 7.93 9.68
N GLY A 383 -29.04 8.35 8.50
CA GLY A 383 -29.61 7.47 7.47
C GLY A 383 -28.62 6.42 6.94
N ILE A 384 -27.39 6.84 6.58
CA ILE A 384 -26.31 5.96 6.15
C ILE A 384 -25.96 4.97 7.26
N ARG A 385 -25.80 5.44 8.51
CA ARG A 385 -25.52 4.59 9.67
C ARG A 385 -26.63 3.56 9.90
N MET A 386 -27.90 3.96 9.85
CA MET A 386 -29.04 3.05 10.02
C MET A 386 -29.07 1.97 8.93
N ALA A 387 -28.83 2.32 7.66
CA ALA A 387 -28.81 1.36 6.57
C ALA A 387 -27.62 0.36 6.69
N ALA A 388 -26.44 0.83 7.10
CA ALA A 388 -25.30 -0.04 7.40
C ALA A 388 -25.62 -1.01 8.55
N MET A 389 -26.23 -0.54 9.64
CA MET A 389 -26.68 -1.38 10.76
C MET A 389 -27.76 -2.39 10.34
N GLU A 390 -28.67 -2.00 9.44
CA GLU A 390 -29.69 -2.90 8.90
C GLU A 390 -29.06 -4.01 8.05
N ASN A 391 -28.08 -3.69 7.20
CA ASN A 391 -27.33 -4.69 6.43
C ASN A 391 -26.53 -5.64 7.36
N LEU A 392 -25.85 -5.09 8.38
CA LEU A 392 -25.15 -5.87 9.41
C LEU A 392 -26.09 -6.79 10.21
N SER A 393 -27.34 -6.39 10.45
CA SER A 393 -28.34 -7.23 11.12
C SER A 393 -28.76 -8.45 10.30
N LYS A 394 -28.55 -8.41 8.98
CA LYS A 394 -28.88 -9.48 8.02
C LYS A 394 -27.71 -10.42 7.73
N LEU A 395 -26.51 -10.13 8.22
CA LEU A 395 -25.35 -11.01 8.10
C LEU A 395 -25.65 -12.36 8.76
N LYS A 396 -25.50 -13.43 7.99
CA LYS A 396 -25.69 -14.82 8.45
C LYS A 396 -24.38 -15.58 8.26
N LEU A 397 -23.54 -15.55 9.29
CA LEU A 397 -22.42 -16.47 9.38
C LEU A 397 -22.94 -17.82 9.88
N GLU A 398 -22.70 -18.88 9.11
CA GLU A 398 -22.81 -20.23 9.63
C GLU A 398 -21.77 -20.40 10.75
N ALA A 399 -22.10 -21.18 11.78
CA ALA A 399 -21.14 -21.53 12.82
C ALA A 399 -19.96 -22.23 12.13
N ALA A 400 -18.82 -21.54 12.05
CA ALA A 400 -17.74 -21.86 11.14
C ALA A 400 -17.38 -23.35 11.24
N ALA A 401 -17.78 -24.12 10.23
CA ALA A 401 -17.43 -25.52 10.11
C ALA A 401 -15.91 -25.63 10.25
N SER A 402 -15.43 -26.73 10.85
CA SER A 402 -14.00 -26.97 11.02
C SER A 402 -13.35 -27.13 9.65
N VAL A 403 -12.93 -26.00 9.08
CA VAL A 403 -12.21 -25.92 7.81
C VAL A 403 -10.92 -26.69 8.01
N GLN A 404 -10.77 -27.79 7.27
CA GLN A 404 -9.46 -28.38 7.09
C GLN A 404 -8.64 -27.35 6.31
N PHE A 405 -7.68 -26.73 7.00
CA PHE A 405 -6.67 -25.94 6.33
C PHE A 405 -5.94 -26.88 5.37
N GLU A 406 -6.00 -26.60 4.07
CA GLU A 406 -5.12 -27.27 3.12
C GLU A 406 -3.69 -26.99 3.55
N GLU A 407 -2.90 -28.06 3.72
CA GLU A 407 -1.51 -28.00 4.11
C GLU A 407 -0.66 -27.53 2.90
N ARG A 408 -0.90 -26.29 2.44
CA ARG A 408 0.02 -25.53 1.58
C ARG A 408 1.36 -25.58 2.29
N ARG A 409 2.26 -26.44 1.81
CA ARG A 409 3.54 -26.81 2.46
C ARG A 409 4.10 -25.62 3.21
N HIS A 410 3.99 -25.64 4.53
CA HIS A 410 4.43 -24.54 5.38
C HIS A 410 5.93 -24.34 5.17
N ARG A 411 6.29 -23.43 4.26
CA ARG A 411 7.60 -22.80 4.33
C ARG A 411 7.58 -22.05 5.64
N SER A 412 8.36 -22.52 6.60
CA SER A 412 8.70 -21.73 7.78
C SER A 412 9.48 -20.53 7.26
N ILE A 413 8.76 -19.47 6.90
CA ILE A 413 9.37 -18.24 6.39
C ILE A 413 10.10 -17.62 7.57
N ASN A 414 11.40 -17.89 7.62
CA ASN A 414 12.29 -17.17 8.50
C ASN A 414 12.24 -15.72 8.05
N VAL A 415 11.67 -14.84 8.88
CA VAL A 415 11.54 -13.41 8.59
C VAL A 415 12.93 -12.73 8.52
N GLY A 416 14.01 -13.43 8.89
CA GLY A 416 15.39 -13.06 8.54
C GLY A 416 15.65 -13.14 7.04
N ASP A 417 15.27 -14.26 6.42
CA ASP A 417 15.42 -14.55 4.98
C ASP A 417 14.46 -13.71 4.10
N LEU A 418 13.49 -13.02 4.71
CA LEU A 418 12.70 -11.96 4.07
C LEU A 418 13.44 -10.62 3.94
N TYR A 419 14.62 -10.47 4.55
CA TYR A 419 15.48 -9.31 4.33
C TYR A 419 16.42 -9.58 3.15
N TYR A 420 16.24 -8.82 2.08
CA TYR A 420 16.97 -8.93 0.84
C TYR A 420 17.78 -7.66 0.56
N ASP A 421 19.09 -7.79 0.43
CA ASP A 421 19.97 -6.72 -0.05
C ASP A 421 20.39 -6.99 -1.51
N PRO A 422 19.95 -6.19 -2.49
CA PRO A 422 20.34 -6.39 -3.89
C PRO A 422 21.84 -6.34 -4.14
N ARG A 423 22.63 -5.73 -3.25
CA ARG A 423 24.10 -5.70 -3.34
C ARG A 423 24.72 -7.09 -3.20
N GLU A 424 24.01 -8.02 -2.56
CA GLU A 424 24.42 -9.43 -2.46
C GLU A 424 24.12 -10.20 -3.78
N GLN A 425 23.26 -9.70 -4.66
CA GLN A 425 23.13 -10.17 -6.05
C GLN A 425 24.01 -9.41 -7.05
N GLU A 426 24.40 -8.16 -6.79
CA GLU A 426 25.36 -7.44 -7.64
C GLU A 426 26.75 -8.12 -7.68
N GLU A 427 27.08 -8.99 -6.71
CA GLU A 427 28.27 -9.85 -6.74
C GLU A 427 28.10 -11.11 -7.64
N GLU A 428 26.87 -11.56 -7.93
CA GLU A 428 26.59 -12.71 -8.80
C GLU A 428 26.19 -12.30 -10.24
N GLU A 429 25.47 -11.18 -10.43
CA GLU A 429 25.09 -10.65 -11.75
C GLU A 429 26.08 -9.60 -12.27
N GLU A 430 27.28 -10.04 -12.66
CA GLU A 430 28.20 -9.18 -13.41
C GLU A 430 27.53 -8.72 -14.73
N SER A 431 27.25 -7.41 -14.83
CA SER A 431 26.55 -6.84 -15.98
C SER A 431 27.22 -7.22 -17.31
N PRO A 432 26.47 -7.40 -18.42
CA PRO A 432 27.05 -7.78 -19.71
C PRO A 432 28.19 -6.87 -20.17
N THR A 433 28.12 -5.59 -19.84
CA THR A 433 29.14 -4.56 -20.11
C THR A 433 30.40 -4.76 -19.25
N ALA A 434 30.26 -5.10 -17.97
CA ALA A 434 31.38 -5.45 -17.10
C ALA A 434 32.04 -6.77 -17.54
N ARG A 435 31.24 -7.79 -17.86
CA ARG A 435 31.69 -9.06 -18.46
C ARG A 435 32.47 -8.86 -19.76
N LEU A 436 32.01 -7.94 -20.62
CA LEU A 436 32.68 -7.57 -21.86
C LEU A 436 34.00 -6.82 -21.58
N HIS A 437 33.98 -5.86 -20.65
CA HIS A 437 35.17 -5.12 -20.23
C HIS A 437 36.24 -6.06 -19.62
N ARG A 438 35.83 -7.04 -18.80
CA ARG A 438 36.70 -8.09 -18.26
C ARG A 438 37.33 -8.92 -19.39
N LYS A 439 36.53 -9.40 -20.34
CA LYS A 439 37.04 -10.15 -21.52
C LYS A 439 37.95 -9.34 -22.45
N LEU A 440 37.76 -8.03 -22.56
CA LEU A 440 38.57 -7.18 -23.43
C LEU A 440 39.89 -6.73 -22.79
N TYR A 441 39.97 -6.66 -21.46
CA TYR A 441 41.09 -6.03 -20.76
C TYR A 441 41.73 -6.85 -19.63
N PHE A 442 41.13 -7.99 -19.22
CA PHE A 442 41.60 -8.84 -18.13
C PHE A 442 41.33 -10.35 -18.38
N GLU A 443 42.07 -10.94 -19.32
CA GLU A 443 42.42 -12.36 -19.24
C GLU A 443 43.90 -12.50 -18.87
N PRO A 444 44.26 -13.12 -17.73
CA PRO A 444 45.62 -13.57 -17.48
C PRO A 444 45.83 -14.87 -18.28
N THR A 445 46.64 -14.82 -19.34
CA THR A 445 47.06 -16.04 -20.04
C THR A 445 48.00 -16.84 -19.15
N GLY A 446 47.47 -17.92 -18.56
CA GLY A 446 48.26 -18.94 -17.88
C GLY A 446 49.13 -19.74 -18.85
N ASP A 447 50.29 -20.14 -18.36
CA ASP A 447 51.23 -21.13 -18.91
C ASP A 447 51.88 -20.84 -20.28
N GLN A 448 52.97 -20.06 -20.24
CA GLN A 448 54.19 -20.43 -20.99
C GLN A 448 55.44 -20.28 -20.13
N GLU A 449 55.68 -21.26 -19.25
CA GLU A 449 57.03 -21.51 -18.75
C GLU A 449 57.80 -22.35 -19.79
N SER A 450 58.42 -21.68 -20.77
CA SER A 450 59.71 -22.05 -21.38
C SER A 450 59.97 -21.26 -22.66
N LEU A 451 61.01 -20.42 -22.65
CA LEU A 451 62.09 -20.48 -23.66
C LEU A 451 63.26 -19.58 -23.27
N TYR A 452 64.42 -20.23 -23.23
CA TYR A 452 65.72 -19.68 -22.86
C TYR A 452 66.21 -18.53 -23.77
N THR A 453 66.57 -17.41 -23.14
CA THR A 453 67.78 -16.59 -23.41
C THR A 453 67.88 -15.74 -24.72
N LYS A 454 68.57 -14.59 -24.57
CA LYS A 454 69.05 -13.60 -25.58
C LYS A 454 68.00 -12.52 -25.93
N HIS A 455 68.31 -11.21 -25.94
CA HIS A 455 69.59 -10.50 -25.84
C HIS A 455 69.58 -9.29 -24.87
N ARG A 456 70.79 -8.79 -24.57
CA ARG A 456 71.20 -7.79 -23.56
C ARG A 456 71.09 -6.33 -24.04
N CYS A 457 70.99 -5.40 -23.08
CA CYS A 457 71.44 -3.99 -23.11
C CYS A 457 70.70 -3.06 -24.12
N ASN A 458 70.54 -1.74 -23.92
CA ASN A 458 71.04 -0.75 -22.95
C ASN A 458 70.01 0.44 -22.86
N VAL A 459 70.10 1.57 -22.12
CA VAL A 459 71.19 2.27 -21.39
C VAL A 459 70.77 2.60 -19.93
N GLN A 460 70.73 3.88 -19.50
CA GLN A 460 70.50 4.38 -18.13
C GLN A 460 69.53 5.60 -18.09
N PRO A 461 68.98 5.97 -16.90
CA PRO A 461 68.11 7.14 -16.72
C PRO A 461 68.90 8.45 -16.48
N GLY A 462 68.27 9.61 -16.77
CA GLY A 462 68.90 10.93 -16.59
C GLY A 462 67.92 12.09 -16.44
N GLU A 463 67.73 12.52 -15.19
CA GLU A 463 67.53 13.89 -14.66
C GLU A 463 66.49 14.90 -15.19
N SER A 464 66.09 15.72 -14.22
CA SER A 464 65.12 16.82 -14.22
C SER A 464 65.33 17.94 -15.24
N SER A 465 64.22 18.54 -15.70
CA SER A 465 64.18 19.97 -16.03
C SER A 465 62.79 20.57 -15.83
N SER A 466 62.75 21.81 -15.33
CA SER A 466 61.52 22.56 -15.05
C SER A 466 61.10 23.41 -16.25
N ARG A 467 59.79 23.59 -16.49
CA ARG A 467 59.12 24.92 -16.44
C ARG A 467 57.69 24.99 -17.00
N LYS A 468 56.93 25.86 -16.33
CA LYS A 468 55.88 26.77 -16.84
C LYS A 468 54.52 26.20 -17.28
N GLN A 469 53.56 26.41 -16.37
CA GLN A 469 52.18 26.78 -16.67
C GLN A 469 52.05 27.74 -17.88
N ARG A 470 50.98 27.56 -18.66
CA ARG A 470 50.40 28.64 -19.48
C ARG A 470 48.87 28.51 -19.47
N LYS A 471 48.19 29.48 -18.84
CA LYS A 471 46.75 29.75 -19.06
C LYS A 471 46.58 30.45 -20.40
N LEU A 472 45.54 30.08 -21.14
CA LEU A 472 44.82 30.83 -22.19
C LEU A 472 43.56 30.00 -22.52
N LYS A 473 42.38 30.58 -22.73
CA LYS A 473 41.92 31.94 -22.42
C LYS A 473 40.40 31.92 -22.26
#